data_AF-A0ABD5S6L7-F1
#
_entry.id   AF-A0ABD5S6L7-F1
#
_cell.length_a   1.000
_cell.length_b   1.000
_cell.length_c   1.000
_cell.angle_alpha   90.00
_cell.angle_beta   90.00
_cell.angle_gamma   90.00
#
_symmetry.space_group_name_H-M   'P 1'
#
loop_
_entity.id
_entity.type
_entity.pdbx_description
1 polymer ?
#
loop_
_entity_poly.entity_id
_entity_poly.type
_entity_poly.pdbx_seq_one_letter_code
_entity_poly.pdbx_strand_id
1 'polypeptide(L)'
;MSSRQYRCLSCLEHTLTRSFNAAHLSVTCPNCGSFERFVNEDVYQQYESFEASPPAEIDWEQLDRVEKFVVCERLVRSTKTLADFEVVGPEVEG
;
A
#
# COMPACT_ATOMS: atom_id res chain seq x y z
N MET A 1 -21.33 9.15 -9.65
CA MET A 1 -20.21 9.24 -8.68
C MET A 1 -19.39 7.97 -8.83
N SER A 2 -18.07 8.05 -8.99
CA SER A 2 -17.23 6.85 -9.11
C SER A 2 -17.00 6.26 -7.72
N SER A 3 -17.25 4.96 -7.56
CA SER A 3 -16.94 4.26 -6.32
C SER A 3 -15.49 3.78 -6.31
N ARG A 4 -14.96 3.56 -5.10
CA ARG A 4 -13.64 2.97 -4.86
C ARG A 4 -13.78 1.80 -3.92
N GLN A 5 -12.99 0.77 -4.19
CA GLN A 5 -12.83 -0.38 -3.30
C GLN A 5 -11.62 -0.16 -2.40
N TYR A 6 -11.72 -0.67 -1.18
CA TYR A 6 -10.65 -0.65 -0.21
C TYR A 6 -10.52 -2.04 0.37
N ARG A 7 -9.31 -2.60 0.45
CA ARG A 7 -9.04 -3.98 0.90
C ARG A 7 -8.45 -4.01 2.30
N CYS A 8 -8.97 -4.90 3.13
CA CYS A 8 -8.42 -5.11 4.47
C CYS A 8 -6.99 -5.62 4.39
N LEU A 9 -6.02 -4.91 5.00
CA LEU A 9 -4.62 -5.34 5.01
C LEU A 9 -4.33 -6.53 5.93
N SER A 10 -5.26 -6.85 6.84
CA SER A 10 -5.09 -7.98 7.75
C SER A 10 -5.40 -9.30 7.05
N CYS A 11 -6.61 -9.46 6.50
CA CYS A 11 -7.03 -10.74 5.91
C CYS A 11 -6.88 -10.79 4.39
N LEU A 12 -6.75 -9.65 3.70
CA LEU A 12 -6.73 -9.52 2.23
C LEU A 12 -7.97 -10.04 1.48
N GLU A 13 -8.90 -10.72 2.16
CA GLU A 13 -10.10 -11.32 1.58
C GLU A 13 -11.27 -10.35 1.40
N HIS A 14 -11.39 -9.32 2.24
CA HIS A 14 -12.57 -8.46 2.27
C HIS A 14 -12.30 -7.05 1.73
N THR A 15 -13.24 -6.55 0.94
CA THR A 15 -13.22 -5.17 0.43
C THR A 15 -14.47 -4.38 0.85
N LEU A 16 -14.28 -3.07 1.04
CA LEU A 16 -15.35 -2.10 1.27
C LEU A 16 -15.47 -1.17 0.07
N THR A 17 -16.70 -0.90 -0.37
CA THR A 17 -16.98 0.07 -1.44
C THR A 17 -17.42 1.41 -0.86
N ARG A 18 -16.81 2.52 -1.28
CA ARG A 18 -17.19 3.89 -0.87
C ARG A 18 -17.30 4.81 -2.08
N SER A 19 -18.11 5.86 -1.96
CA SER A 19 -18.33 6.88 -3.00
C SER A 19 -17.28 7.98 -3.03
N PHE A 20 -16.37 7.99 -2.05
CA PHE A 20 -15.25 8.91 -1.95
C PHE A 20 -13.92 8.19 -2.23
N ASN A 21 -12.88 8.98 -2.53
CA ASN A 21 -11.56 8.48 -2.90
C ASN A 21 -10.49 8.93 -1.90
N ALA A 22 -10.23 8.09 -0.89
CA ALA A 22 -9.17 8.23 0.10
C ALA A 22 -8.03 7.23 -0.14
N ALA A 23 -6.89 7.42 0.52
CA ALA A 23 -5.76 6.49 0.47
C ALA A 23 -6.04 5.22 1.27
N HIS A 24 -6.62 5.37 2.46
CA HIS A 24 -7.00 4.27 3.32
C HIS A 24 -8.16 4.66 4.24
N LEU A 25 -8.79 3.66 4.84
CA LEU A 25 -9.81 3.80 5.88
C LEU A 25 -9.31 3.09 7.15
N SER A 26 -9.58 3.65 8.32
CA SER A 26 -9.37 2.95 9.60
C SER A 26 -10.73 2.50 10.13
N VAL A 27 -11.05 1.23 9.93
CA VAL A 27 -12.34 0.64 10.30
C VAL A 27 -12.15 -0.82 10.69
N THR A 28 -12.98 -1.34 11.58
CA THR A 28 -12.99 -2.77 11.90
C THR A 28 -13.40 -3.58 10.69
N CYS A 29 -12.60 -4.58 10.34
CA CYS A 29 -12.92 -5.49 9.26
C CYS A 29 -14.10 -6.39 9.67
N PRO A 30 -15.22 -6.40 8.92
CA PRO A 30 -16.36 -7.26 9.23
C PRO A 30 -16.07 -8.76 8.97
N ASN A 31 -14.98 -9.09 8.27
CA ASN A 31 -14.58 -10.48 8.01
C ASN A 31 -13.68 -11.04 9.12
N CYS A 32 -12.54 -10.40 9.39
CA CYS A 32 -11.57 -10.91 10.38
C CYS A 32 -11.66 -10.26 11.77
N GLY A 33 -12.50 -9.24 11.95
CA GLY A 33 -12.65 -8.52 13.21
C GLY A 33 -11.47 -7.60 13.59
N SER A 34 -10.40 -7.59 12.79
CA SER A 34 -9.24 -6.74 13.06
C SER A 34 -9.56 -5.26 12.84
N PHE A 35 -9.11 -4.40 13.77
CA PHE A 35 -9.13 -2.96 13.59
C PHE A 35 -7.86 -2.54 12.85
N GLU A 36 -7.96 -2.48 11.52
CA GLU A 36 -6.81 -2.27 10.65
C GLU A 36 -7.12 -1.32 9.50
N ARG A 37 -6.07 -0.93 8.78
CA ARG A 37 -6.22 -0.10 7.58
C ARG A 37 -6.82 -0.92 6.44
N PHE A 38 -7.86 -0.36 5.82
CA PHE A 38 -8.35 -0.76 4.51
C PHE A 38 -7.67 0.12 3.46
N VAL A 39 -6.73 -0.44 2.70
CA VAL A 39 -5.99 0.30 1.67
C VAL A 39 -6.82 0.42 0.40
N ASN A 40 -6.69 1.52 -0.34
CA ASN A 40 -7.31 1.64 -1.66
C ASN A 40 -6.90 0.47 -2.59
N GLU A 41 -7.87 -0.09 -3.33
CA GLU A 41 -7.62 -1.28 -4.17
C GLU A 41 -6.55 -1.04 -5.24
N ASP A 42 -6.50 0.15 -5.85
CA ASP A 42 -5.49 0.46 -6.87
C ASP A 42 -4.06 0.42 -6.29
N VAL A 43 -3.92 0.83 -5.02
CA VAL A 43 -2.64 0.75 -4.28
C VAL A 43 -2.29 -0.69 -3.96
N TYR A 44 -3.28 -1.51 -3.57
CA TYR A 44 -3.06 -2.93 -3.34
C TYR A 44 -2.65 -3.69 -4.60
N GLN A 45 -3.29 -3.40 -5.74
CA GLN A 45 -2.93 -3.99 -7.03
C GLN A 45 -1.51 -3.62 -7.46
N GLN A 46 -1.08 -2.37 -7.21
CA GLN A 46 0.30 -1.96 -7.47
C GLN A 46 1.29 -2.71 -6.56
N TYR A 47 0.95 -2.90 -5.28
CA TYR A 47 1.74 -3.69 -4.36
C TYR A 47 1.87 -5.14 -4.84
N GLU A 48 0.77 -5.79 -5.21
CA GLU A 48 0.77 -7.17 -5.69
C GLU A 48 1.61 -7.33 -6.98
N SER A 49 1.53 -6.35 -7.88
CA SER A 49 2.36 -6.30 -9.09
C SER A 49 3.86 -6.24 -8.77
N PHE A 50 4.26 -5.42 -7.80
CA PHE A 50 5.66 -5.32 -7.37
C PHE A 50 6.13 -6.52 -6.55
N GLU A 51 5.26 -7.15 -5.75
CA GLU A 51 5.60 -8.41 -5.08
C GLU A 51 5.83 -9.54 -6.10
N ALA A 52 5.06 -9.56 -7.19
CA ALA A 52 5.24 -10.53 -8.26
C ALA A 52 6.47 -10.23 -9.15
N SER A 53 6.77 -8.94 -9.36
CA SER A 53 7.87 -8.47 -10.19
C SER A 53 8.46 -7.18 -9.59
N PRO A 54 9.45 -7.31 -8.70
CA PRO A 54 10.06 -6.15 -8.05
C PRO A 54 10.62 -5.13 -9.05
N PRO A 55 10.42 -3.82 -8.81
CA PRO A 55 11.02 -2.77 -9.63
C PRO A 55 12.55 -2.77 -9.49
N ALA A 56 13.26 -2.35 -10.53
CA ALA A 56 14.73 -2.35 -10.55
C ALA A 56 15.35 -1.08 -9.93
N GLU A 57 14.57 0.00 -9.88
CA GLU A 57 15.01 1.33 -9.46
C GLU A 57 15.07 1.50 -7.94
N ILE A 58 14.46 0.61 -7.17
CA ILE A 58 14.43 0.61 -5.71
C ILE A 58 14.68 -0.80 -5.20
N ASP A 59 15.42 -0.93 -4.10
CA ASP A 59 15.65 -2.22 -3.46
C ASP A 59 14.40 -2.67 -2.68
N TRP A 60 13.41 -3.17 -3.44
CA TRP A 60 12.09 -3.54 -2.95
C TRP A 60 12.15 -4.61 -1.85
N GLU A 61 13.14 -5.49 -1.88
CA GLU A 61 13.29 -6.58 -0.91
C GLU A 61 13.77 -6.08 0.46
N GLN A 62 14.45 -4.93 0.52
CA GLN A 62 14.85 -4.32 1.78
C GLN A 62 13.70 -3.61 2.51
N LEU A 63 12.62 -3.26 1.79
CA LEU A 63 11.49 -2.55 2.38
C LEU A 63 10.61 -3.49 3.20
N ASP A 64 10.21 -3.02 4.37
CA ASP A 64 9.16 -3.68 5.13
C ASP A 64 7.79 -3.51 4.44
N ARG A 65 6.80 -4.28 4.90
CA ARG A 65 5.46 -4.27 4.31
C ARG A 65 4.80 -2.88 4.33
N VAL A 66 5.02 -2.10 5.40
CA VAL A 66 4.43 -0.76 5.53
C VAL A 66 5.11 0.20 4.56
N GLU A 67 6.44 0.16 4.46
CA GLU A 67 7.23 0.97 3.53
C GLU A 67 6.84 0.68 2.07
N LYS A 68 6.69 -0.60 1.71
CA LYS A 68 6.18 -1.03 0.41
C LYS A 68 4.83 -0.38 0.08
N PHE A 69 3.88 -0.39 1.03
CA PHE A 69 2.58 0.27 0.83
C PHE A 69 2.70 1.78 0.71
N VAL A 70 3.64 2.43 1.42
CA VAL A 70 3.90 3.87 1.26
C VAL A 70 4.39 4.18 -0.15
N VAL A 71 5.34 3.41 -0.69
CA VAL A 71 5.81 3.58 -2.07
C VAL A 71 4.65 3.43 -3.06
N CYS A 72 3.88 2.36 -2.98
CA CYS A 72 2.73 2.14 -3.87
C CYS A 72 1.67 3.25 -3.75
N GLU A 73 1.38 3.70 -2.53
CA GLU A 73 0.43 4.78 -2.28
C GLU A 73 0.85 6.07 -2.99
N ARG A 74 2.13 6.43 -2.86
CA ARG A 74 2.70 7.61 -3.50
C ARG A 74 2.73 7.50 -5.02
N LEU A 75 3.07 6.33 -5.59
CA LEU A 75 3.07 6.12 -7.04
C LEU A 75 1.66 6.22 -7.63
N VAL A 76 0.66 5.62 -6.98
CA VAL A 76 -0.71 5.55 -7.51
C VAL A 76 -1.47 6.86 -7.28
N ARG A 77 -1.18 7.58 -6.19
CA ARG A 77 -2.04 8.67 -5.71
C ARG A 77 -1.37 10.04 -5.66
N SER A 78 -0.12 10.14 -6.09
CA SER A 78 0.57 11.42 -6.23
C SER A 78 1.31 11.48 -7.57
N THR A 79 2.06 12.55 -7.80
CA THR A 79 2.90 12.70 -9.01
C THR A 79 4.29 12.08 -8.83
N LYS A 80 4.48 11.25 -7.80
CA LYS A 80 5.76 10.63 -7.46
C LYS A 80 6.04 9.45 -8.39
N THR A 81 7.31 9.24 -8.64
CA THR A 81 7.87 8.16 -9.46
C THR A 81 8.85 7.33 -8.62
N LEU A 82 9.29 6.18 -9.10
CA LEU A 82 10.26 5.34 -8.38
C LEU A 82 11.57 6.09 -8.08
N ALA A 83 11.98 7.02 -8.96
CA ALA A 83 13.16 7.85 -8.78
C ALA A 83 13.05 8.86 -7.62
N ASP A 84 11.86 9.05 -7.05
CA ASP A 84 11.66 9.92 -5.89
C ASP A 84 11.91 9.23 -4.54
N PHE A 85 12.27 7.94 -4.54
CA PHE A 85 12.51 7.14 -3.33
C PHE A 85 13.97 6.72 -3.23
N GLU A 86 14.45 6.66 -2.00
CA GLU A 86 15.78 6.16 -1.66
C GLU A 86 15.62 5.23 -0.45
N VAL A 87 16.23 4.04 -0.52
CA VAL A 87 16.28 3.11 0.62
C VAL A 87 17.51 3.44 1.44
N VAL A 88 17.30 4.03 2.61
CA VAL A 88 18.38 4.32 3.56
C VAL A 88 18.42 3.16 4.55
N GLY A 89 19.51 2.37 4.51
CA GLY A 89 19.73 1.29 5.46
C GLY A 89 19.86 1.82 6.91
N PRO A 90 19.79 0.95 7.92
CA PRO A 90 19.98 1.38 9.31
C PRO A 90 21.35 2.05 9.45
N GLU A 91 21.37 3.30 9.92
CA GLU A 91 22.62 3.98 10.29
C GLU A 91 23.33 3.12 11.34
N VAL A 92 24.41 2.46 10.93
CA VAL A 92 25.33 1.82 11.86
C VAL A 92 26.10 2.95 12.53
N GLU A 93 25.60 3.43 13.67
CA GLU A 93 26.39 4.25 14.58
C GLU A 93 27.58 3.41 15.06
N GLY A 94 28.77 3.77 14.57
CA GLY A 94 30.05 3.22 15.01
C GLY A 94 30.63 3.96 16.20
#